data_AF-A0A962UV78-F1
#
_entry.id   AF-A0A962UV78-F1
#
_cell.length_a   1.000
_cell.length_b   1.000
_cell.length_c   1.000
_cell.angle_alpha   90.00
_cell.angle_beta   90.00
_cell.angle_gamma   90.00
#
_symmetry.space_group_name_H-M   'P 1'
#
loop_
_entity.id
_entity.type
_entity.pdbx_description
1 polymer ?
#
loop_
_entity_poly.entity_id
_entity_poly.type
_entity_poly.pdbx_seq_one_letter_code
_entity_poly.pdbx_strand_id
1 'polypeptide(L)'
;MTRPQVGDFEVTTGALFDSLVTTGSPELRQVRQFAFGDSSEFEGKYYSDRNPGLAFFTYAFFETTKALERWMKPLNLDPKFARSYTKGQKTRITLVMVVPALFGGLVFLGTFFLSRELGVGYFSAMASSLALMFGTIMIRYSTVFYSHIFATGLLIYSLLIVFSYKRRKSVNLLSIGIFLLSFAVFTEHLTVLVFVPVIVYLSVQNSEDLLRFSSIVKLLVAGLLPMSALMMYNWICFSSPFSIAHFHHATDTSNHALGTLLHFDQTLAAAKNLLFGAPKAVVGRQDLVGLFSSSPFLYLVLLFPLI
;
A
#
# COMPACT_ATOMS: atom_id res chain seq x y z
N MET A 1 -23.15 27.06 -3.26
CA MET A 1 -22.96 25.61 -3.56
C MET A 1 -21.78 25.12 -2.75
N THR A 2 -22.04 24.37 -1.68
CA THR A 2 -21.01 23.70 -0.88
C THR A 2 -20.47 22.53 -1.69
N ARG A 3 -19.15 22.53 -1.99
CA ARG A 3 -18.51 21.34 -2.58
C ARG A 3 -18.75 20.18 -1.61
N PRO A 4 -19.26 19.03 -2.05
CA PRO A 4 -19.34 17.86 -1.19
C PRO A 4 -17.92 17.59 -0.68
N GLN A 5 -17.75 17.56 0.65
CA GLN A 5 -16.51 17.08 1.24
C GLN A 5 -16.42 15.60 0.89
N VAL A 6 -15.67 15.32 -0.17
CA VAL A 6 -15.26 13.96 -0.52
C VAL A 6 -14.46 13.50 0.69
N GLY A 7 -14.94 12.46 1.38
CA GLY A 7 -14.27 11.93 2.56
C GLY A 7 -12.82 11.55 2.28
N ASP A 8 -12.03 11.37 3.34
CA ASP A 8 -10.62 11.00 3.33
C ASP A 8 -10.36 9.65 2.60
N PHE A 9 -10.47 9.62 1.27
CA PHE A 9 -10.22 8.49 0.38
C PHE A 9 -9.01 8.82 -0.52
N GLU A 10 -8.23 7.82 -0.93
CA GLU A 10 -7.17 7.98 -1.95
C GLU A 10 -7.80 8.22 -3.32
N VAL A 11 -8.20 9.47 -3.58
CA VAL A 11 -9.01 9.81 -4.74
C VAL A 11 -8.31 9.45 -6.05
N THR A 12 -6.98 9.53 -6.08
CA THR A 12 -6.18 9.34 -7.29
C THR A 12 -5.89 7.90 -7.66
N THR A 13 -5.67 7.01 -6.69
CA THR A 13 -5.59 5.56 -6.95
C THR A 13 -6.92 5.03 -7.50
N GLY A 14 -8.05 5.47 -6.91
CA GLY A 14 -9.38 5.14 -7.41
C GLY A 14 -9.65 5.72 -8.80
N ALA A 15 -9.24 6.97 -9.04
CA ALA A 15 -9.36 7.63 -10.34
C ALA A 15 -8.54 6.94 -11.43
N LEU A 16 -7.32 6.49 -11.10
CA LEU A 16 -6.47 5.75 -12.03
C LEU A 16 -7.13 4.43 -12.41
N PHE A 17 -7.64 3.67 -11.44
CA PHE A 17 -8.40 2.45 -11.71
C PHE A 17 -9.61 2.74 -12.62
N ASP A 18 -10.41 3.77 -12.34
CA ASP A 18 -11.56 4.13 -13.16
C ASP A 18 -11.16 4.52 -14.59
N SER A 19 -10.07 5.28 -14.76
CA SER A 19 -9.56 5.66 -16.07
C SER A 19 -9.08 4.45 -16.88
N LEU A 20 -8.38 3.49 -16.25
CA LEU A 20 -7.98 2.24 -16.88
C LEU A 20 -9.20 1.43 -17.34
N VAL A 21 -10.26 1.35 -16.53
CA VAL A 21 -11.49 0.61 -16.87
C VAL A 21 -12.30 1.30 -17.98
N THR A 22 -12.36 2.64 -17.98
CA THR A 22 -13.24 3.39 -18.89
C THR A 22 -12.57 3.75 -20.21
N THR A 23 -11.29 4.10 -20.18
CA THR A 23 -10.54 4.61 -21.34
C THR A 23 -9.35 3.75 -21.74
N GLY A 24 -8.89 2.85 -20.86
CA GLY A 24 -7.64 2.11 -21.07
C GLY A 24 -6.38 2.98 -21.00
N SER A 25 -6.50 4.19 -20.43
CA SER A 25 -5.41 5.18 -20.33
C SER A 25 -5.08 5.49 -18.87
N PRO A 26 -3.81 5.77 -18.53
CA PRO A 26 -3.46 6.27 -17.19
C PRO A 26 -3.82 7.76 -16.99
N GLU A 27 -4.24 8.48 -18.04
CA GLU A 27 -4.58 9.90 -17.97
C GLU A 27 -5.94 10.11 -17.27
N LEU A 28 -6.01 11.01 -16.28
CA LEU A 28 -7.20 11.24 -15.44
C LEU A 28 -8.22 12.22 -16.07
N ARG A 29 -8.60 12.02 -17.34
CA ARG A 29 -9.47 12.95 -18.10
C ARG A 29 -10.82 13.25 -17.45
N GLN A 30 -11.49 12.21 -16.94
CA GLN A 30 -12.87 12.30 -16.45
C GLN A 30 -12.97 12.72 -14.97
N VAL A 31 -11.87 12.58 -14.22
CA VAL A 31 -11.84 12.67 -12.76
C VAL A 31 -11.17 13.97 -12.29
N ARG A 32 -10.84 14.88 -13.21
CA ARG A 32 -10.20 16.18 -12.95
C ARG A 32 -10.88 16.99 -11.84
N GLN A 33 -12.20 16.91 -11.74
CA GLN A 33 -12.98 17.64 -10.72
C GLN A 33 -12.84 17.10 -9.29
N PHE A 34 -12.36 15.85 -9.13
CA PHE A 34 -12.23 15.19 -7.83
C PHE A 34 -10.77 15.03 -7.39
N ALA A 35 -9.83 14.88 -8.33
CA ALA A 35 -8.43 14.55 -8.07
C ALA A 35 -7.48 15.76 -8.01
N PHE A 36 -7.96 16.99 -8.21
CA PHE A 36 -7.09 18.17 -8.41
C PHE A 36 -6.09 18.41 -7.27
N GLY A 37 -6.49 18.11 -6.02
CA GLY A 37 -5.66 18.34 -4.83
C GLY A 37 -4.51 17.35 -4.65
N ASP A 38 -4.63 16.16 -5.21
CA ASP A 38 -3.73 15.02 -5.00
C ASP A 38 -3.30 14.44 -6.36
N SER A 39 -3.15 15.24 -7.42
CA SER A 39 -2.76 14.72 -8.75
C SER A 39 -1.39 15.21 -9.17
N SER A 40 -0.81 14.53 -10.15
CA SER A 40 0.39 14.99 -10.85
C SER A 40 0.02 15.61 -12.19
N GLU A 41 0.62 16.75 -12.53
CA GLU A 41 0.45 17.43 -13.82
C GLU A 41 1.75 17.38 -14.62
N PHE A 42 1.68 16.83 -15.84
CA PHE A 42 2.81 16.78 -16.76
C PHE A 42 2.33 17.08 -18.19
N GLU A 43 2.95 18.05 -18.85
CA GLU A 43 2.58 18.52 -20.21
C GLU A 43 1.07 18.83 -20.38
N GLY A 44 0.44 19.40 -19.34
CA GLY A 44 -0.99 19.73 -19.34
C GLY A 44 -1.94 18.53 -19.20
N LYS A 45 -1.41 17.33 -18.95
CA LYS A 45 -2.16 16.12 -18.62
C LYS A 45 -2.07 15.82 -17.13
N TYR A 46 -3.12 15.20 -16.60
CA TYR A 46 -3.21 14.83 -15.20
C TYR A 46 -3.05 13.32 -15.02
N TYR A 47 -2.24 12.93 -14.05
CA TYR A 47 -1.94 11.56 -13.68
C TYR A 47 -2.11 11.37 -12.17
N SER A 48 -2.14 10.11 -11.73
CA SER A 48 -2.12 9.79 -10.31
C SER A 48 -0.78 10.21 -9.68
N ASP A 49 -0.84 10.88 -8.52
CA ASP A 49 0.32 11.18 -7.67
C ASP A 49 0.85 9.93 -6.92
N ARG A 50 0.03 8.88 -6.85
CA ARG A 50 0.35 7.58 -6.27
C ARG A 50 0.85 6.60 -7.30
N ASN A 51 1.55 5.59 -6.79
CA ASN A 51 2.04 4.50 -7.60
C ASN A 51 0.89 3.63 -8.12
N PRO A 52 1.07 3.03 -9.31
CA PRO A 52 0.00 2.33 -9.99
C PRO A 52 -0.32 0.94 -9.41
N GLY A 53 0.47 0.42 -8.45
CA GLY A 53 0.42 -0.99 -8.04
C GLY A 53 -0.96 -1.51 -7.63
N LEU A 54 -1.65 -0.80 -6.73
CA LEU A 54 -3.01 -1.19 -6.32
C LEU A 54 -3.99 -1.10 -7.50
N ALA A 55 -3.97 0.00 -8.26
CA ALA A 55 -4.89 0.21 -9.39
C ALA A 55 -4.72 -0.84 -10.50
N PHE A 56 -3.50 -1.26 -10.79
CA PHE A 56 -3.21 -2.29 -11.79
C PHE A 56 -3.61 -3.67 -11.29
N PHE A 57 -3.34 -3.98 -10.02
CA PHE A 57 -3.78 -5.23 -9.41
C PHE A 57 -5.31 -5.34 -9.42
N THR A 58 -6.00 -4.28 -9.02
CA THR A 58 -7.46 -4.26 -8.98
C THR A 58 -8.08 -4.22 -10.37
N TYR A 59 -7.42 -3.61 -11.36
CA TYR A 59 -7.80 -3.73 -12.77
C TYR A 59 -7.71 -5.19 -13.26
N ALA A 60 -6.60 -5.88 -12.98
CA ALA A 60 -6.48 -7.31 -13.32
C ALA A 60 -7.52 -8.17 -12.58
N PHE A 61 -7.79 -7.87 -11.30
CA PHE A 61 -8.86 -8.51 -10.53
C PHE A 61 -10.25 -8.23 -11.11
N PHE A 62 -10.50 -7.00 -11.57
CA PHE A 62 -11.74 -6.62 -12.23
C PHE A 62 -11.93 -7.37 -13.56
N GLU A 63 -10.87 -7.50 -14.36
CA GLU A 63 -10.91 -8.24 -15.62
C GLU A 63 -11.19 -9.74 -15.39
N THR A 64 -10.53 -10.36 -14.41
CA THR A 64 -10.76 -11.78 -14.07
C THR A 64 -12.16 -12.04 -13.51
N THR A 65 -12.72 -11.10 -12.75
CA THR A 65 -14.08 -11.22 -12.21
C THR A 65 -15.18 -11.04 -13.26
N LYS A 66 -14.88 -10.57 -14.49
CA LYS A 66 -15.85 -10.57 -15.62
C LYS A 66 -16.39 -11.97 -15.90
N ALA A 67 -15.55 -13.00 -15.79
CA ALA A 67 -15.98 -14.39 -15.98
C ALA A 67 -16.92 -14.88 -14.87
N LEU A 68 -16.81 -14.30 -13.67
CA LEU A 68 -17.58 -14.68 -12.49
C LEU A 68 -18.89 -13.90 -12.35
N GLU A 69 -19.15 -12.91 -13.21
CA GLU A 69 -20.28 -11.98 -13.08
C GLU A 69 -21.64 -12.69 -12.94
N ARG A 70 -21.86 -13.76 -13.72
CA ARG A 70 -23.13 -14.52 -13.67
C ARG A 70 -23.40 -15.10 -12.28
N TRP A 71 -22.35 -15.53 -11.59
CA TRP A 71 -22.42 -16.15 -10.26
C TRP A 71 -22.53 -15.12 -9.14
N MET A 72 -22.08 -13.88 -9.39
CA MET A 72 -22.06 -12.82 -8.39
C MET A 72 -23.32 -11.95 -8.41
N LYS A 73 -24.13 -12.00 -9.49
CA LYS A 73 -25.43 -11.30 -9.57
C LYS A 73 -26.32 -11.46 -8.33
N PRO A 74 -26.42 -12.64 -7.68
CA PRO A 74 -27.27 -12.82 -6.50
C PRO A 74 -26.79 -12.05 -5.25
N LEU A 75 -25.53 -11.63 -5.19
CA LEU A 75 -24.97 -10.96 -4.00
C LEU A 75 -25.55 -9.55 -3.77
N ASN A 76 -26.30 -9.00 -4.74
CA ASN A 76 -27.02 -7.73 -4.67
C ASN A 76 -26.28 -6.61 -3.91
N LEU A 77 -24.98 -6.48 -4.20
CA LEU A 77 -24.12 -5.51 -3.52
C LEU A 77 -24.62 -4.10 -3.81
N ASP A 78 -24.95 -3.35 -2.77
CA ASP A 78 -25.54 -2.00 -2.92
C ASP A 78 -24.58 -1.12 -3.74
N PRO A 79 -24.99 -0.61 -4.91
CA PRO A 79 -24.17 0.28 -5.72
C PRO A 79 -23.81 1.59 -4.99
N LYS A 80 -24.46 1.93 -3.86
CA LYS A 80 -24.04 3.02 -2.98
C LYS A 80 -22.60 2.86 -2.47
N PHE A 81 -22.10 1.64 -2.31
CA PHE A 81 -20.69 1.39 -1.96
C PHE A 81 -19.70 1.89 -3.02
N ALA A 82 -20.13 2.02 -4.28
CA ALA A 82 -19.31 2.44 -5.42
C ALA A 82 -19.65 3.85 -5.94
N ARG A 83 -20.62 4.56 -5.33
CA ARG A 83 -21.20 5.81 -5.87
C ARG A 83 -20.20 6.96 -6.04
N SER A 84 -19.05 6.93 -5.37
CA SER A 84 -18.13 8.08 -5.37
C SER A 84 -17.28 8.22 -6.63
N TYR A 85 -17.13 7.17 -7.46
CA TYR A 85 -16.13 7.18 -8.54
C TYR A 85 -16.66 7.05 -9.97
N THR A 86 -17.93 6.67 -10.18
CA THR A 86 -18.36 6.30 -11.53
C THR A 86 -19.72 6.89 -11.89
N LYS A 87 -19.71 7.83 -12.85
CA LYS A 87 -20.92 8.19 -13.62
C LYS A 87 -21.28 7.00 -14.52
N GLY A 88 -21.98 6.02 -13.96
CA GLY A 88 -22.38 4.81 -14.68
C GLY A 88 -22.18 3.58 -13.83
N GLN A 89 -23.21 3.24 -13.05
CA GLN A 89 -23.24 2.14 -12.10
C GLN A 89 -22.94 0.79 -12.78
N LYS A 90 -21.68 0.34 -12.70
CA LYS A 90 -21.35 -1.08 -12.90
C LYS A 90 -21.16 -1.70 -11.51
N THR A 91 -22.01 -2.66 -11.16
CA THR A 91 -21.95 -3.48 -9.92
C THR A 91 -20.57 -4.08 -9.65
N ARG A 92 -19.75 -4.22 -10.70
CA ARG A 92 -18.37 -4.74 -10.69
C ARG A 92 -17.39 -3.90 -9.85
N ILE A 93 -17.65 -2.60 -9.65
CA ILE A 93 -16.75 -1.71 -8.89
C ILE A 93 -16.84 -1.98 -7.39
N THR A 94 -17.98 -2.49 -6.90
CA THR A 94 -18.15 -2.84 -5.49
C THR A 94 -17.24 -3.99 -5.06
N LEU A 95 -16.91 -4.92 -5.97
CA LEU A 95 -15.99 -6.04 -5.68
C LEU A 95 -14.54 -5.58 -5.53
N VAL A 96 -14.16 -4.53 -6.26
CA VAL A 96 -12.82 -3.94 -6.15
C VAL A 96 -12.62 -3.30 -4.78
N MET A 97 -13.69 -2.77 -4.17
CA MET A 97 -13.67 -2.24 -2.80
C MET A 97 -13.50 -3.33 -1.72
N VAL A 98 -13.65 -4.61 -2.06
CA VAL A 98 -13.39 -5.74 -1.15
C VAL A 98 -11.89 -6.06 -1.07
N VAL A 99 -11.09 -5.66 -2.07
CA VAL A 99 -9.64 -5.94 -2.12
C VAL A 99 -8.91 -5.41 -0.87
N PRO A 100 -9.06 -4.14 -0.45
CA PRO A 100 -8.47 -3.65 0.79
C PRO A 100 -8.87 -4.46 2.03
N ALA A 101 -10.14 -4.89 2.12
CA ALA A 101 -10.64 -5.66 3.25
C ALA A 101 -10.03 -7.06 3.30
N LEU A 102 -9.89 -7.73 2.15
CA LEU A 102 -9.17 -9.00 2.02
C LEU A 102 -7.72 -8.84 2.46
N PHE A 103 -7.06 -7.76 2.02
CA PHE A 103 -5.70 -7.48 2.44
C PHE A 103 -5.58 -7.14 3.92
N GLY A 104 -6.60 -6.55 4.55
CA GLY A 104 -6.67 -6.42 6.00
C GLY A 104 -6.62 -7.77 6.72
N GLY A 105 -7.42 -8.75 6.24
CA GLY A 105 -7.37 -10.11 6.76
C GLY A 105 -6.02 -10.81 6.50
N LEU A 106 -5.44 -10.60 5.32
CA LEU A 106 -4.12 -11.12 4.98
C LEU A 106 -3.01 -10.50 5.84
N VAL A 107 -3.05 -9.19 6.11
CA VAL A 107 -2.10 -8.53 7.02
C VAL A 107 -2.18 -9.11 8.42
N PHE A 108 -3.40 -9.36 8.93
CA PHE A 108 -3.59 -10.03 10.21
C PHE A 108 -2.95 -11.42 10.23
N LEU A 109 -3.29 -12.29 9.26
CA LEU A 109 -2.76 -13.65 9.19
C LEU A 109 -1.25 -13.67 8.92
N GLY A 110 -0.77 -12.82 8.03
CA GLY A 110 0.63 -12.67 7.70
C GLY A 110 1.45 -12.25 8.92
N THR A 111 0.96 -11.29 9.71
CA THR A 111 1.62 -10.86 10.96
C THR A 111 1.70 -12.00 11.95
N PHE A 112 0.62 -12.78 12.08
CA PHE A 112 0.58 -13.96 12.94
C PHE A 112 1.63 -14.98 12.50
N PHE A 113 1.63 -15.39 11.23
CA PHE A 113 2.57 -16.38 10.72
C PHE A 113 4.02 -15.89 10.75
N LEU A 114 4.26 -14.61 10.45
CA LEU A 114 5.58 -14.00 10.54
C LEU A 114 6.10 -14.02 11.98
N SER A 115 5.26 -13.67 12.96
CA SER A 115 5.62 -13.75 14.37
C SER A 115 5.97 -15.18 14.77
N ARG A 116 5.21 -16.17 14.29
CA ARG A 116 5.49 -17.59 14.50
C ARG A 116 6.79 -18.05 13.84
N GLU A 117 7.10 -17.55 12.63
CA GLU A 117 8.37 -17.80 11.95
C GLU A 117 9.57 -17.28 12.74
N LEU A 118 9.38 -16.16 13.45
CA LEU A 118 10.38 -15.56 14.34
C LEU A 118 10.47 -16.24 15.72
N GLY A 119 9.69 -17.30 15.97
CA GLY A 119 9.73 -18.08 17.21
C GLY A 119 8.86 -17.54 18.35
N VAL A 120 8.04 -16.52 18.11
CA VAL A 120 7.12 -15.96 19.12
C VAL A 120 6.02 -16.96 19.44
N GLY A 121 5.62 -17.09 20.72
CA GLY A 121 4.53 -17.95 21.19
C GLY A 121 3.17 -17.71 20.49
N TYR A 122 2.25 -18.67 20.54
CA TYR A 122 0.96 -18.57 19.85
C TYR A 122 0.13 -17.37 20.31
N PHE A 123 -0.03 -17.21 21.63
CA PHE A 123 -0.82 -16.12 22.21
C PHE A 123 -0.19 -14.76 21.94
N SER A 124 1.13 -14.63 22.08
CA SER A 124 1.83 -13.39 21.78
C SER A 124 1.75 -13.04 20.29
N ALA A 125 1.88 -14.01 19.38
CA ALA A 125 1.68 -13.78 17.95
C ALA A 125 0.25 -13.32 17.60
N MET A 126 -0.76 -13.92 18.24
CA MET A 126 -2.15 -13.51 18.10
C MET A 126 -2.36 -12.09 18.63
N ALA A 127 -1.86 -11.81 19.83
CA ALA A 127 -1.95 -10.49 20.46
C ALA A 127 -1.26 -9.41 19.61
N SER A 128 -0.08 -9.67 19.06
CA SER A 128 0.62 -8.75 18.16
C SER A 128 -0.17 -8.47 16.88
N SER A 129 -0.82 -9.49 16.31
CA SER A 129 -1.63 -9.33 15.10
C SER A 129 -2.90 -8.52 15.36
N LEU A 130 -3.55 -8.76 16.51
CA LEU A 130 -4.67 -7.95 16.99
C LEU A 130 -4.24 -6.51 17.29
N ALA A 131 -3.09 -6.34 17.94
CA ALA A 131 -2.50 -5.04 18.24
C ALA A 131 -2.22 -4.25 16.95
N LEU A 132 -1.70 -4.90 15.92
CA LEU A 132 -1.46 -4.23 14.65
C LEU A 132 -2.78 -3.81 14.00
N MET A 133 -3.76 -4.71 13.90
CA MET A 133 -5.01 -4.42 13.19
C MET A 133 -5.91 -3.42 13.93
N PHE A 134 -6.17 -3.66 15.21
CA PHE A 134 -7.10 -2.87 16.02
C PHE A 134 -6.41 -1.78 16.84
N GLY A 135 -5.09 -1.90 17.04
CA GLY A 135 -4.29 -0.92 17.76
C GLY A 135 -3.76 0.21 16.89
N THR A 136 -3.86 0.12 15.57
CA THR A 136 -3.34 1.12 14.63
C THR A 136 -4.38 1.53 13.59
N ILE A 137 -4.01 2.44 12.69
CA ILE A 137 -4.85 2.87 11.57
C ILE A 137 -5.09 1.77 10.51
N MET A 138 -4.47 0.59 10.63
CA MET A 138 -4.55 -0.48 9.63
C MET A 138 -5.99 -0.95 9.35
N ILE A 139 -6.85 -1.05 10.36
CA ILE A 139 -8.28 -1.38 10.15
C ILE A 139 -9.02 -0.30 9.35
N ARG A 140 -8.62 0.97 9.49
CA ARG A 140 -9.17 2.05 8.67
C ARG A 140 -8.68 1.91 7.23
N TYR A 141 -7.40 1.63 7.02
CA TYR A 141 -6.86 1.38 5.68
C TYR A 141 -7.42 0.12 5.01
N SER A 142 -7.90 -0.87 5.76
CA SER A 142 -8.57 -2.04 5.18
C SER A 142 -10.03 -1.82 4.79
N THR A 143 -10.68 -0.75 5.29
CA THR A 143 -12.07 -0.41 4.95
C THR A 143 -12.18 0.65 3.85
N VAL A 144 -11.04 1.20 3.43
CA VAL A 144 -10.93 2.27 2.44
C VAL A 144 -10.01 1.80 1.31
N PHE A 145 -10.21 2.32 0.10
CA PHE A 145 -9.39 1.97 -1.06
C PHE A 145 -8.01 2.64 -1.04
N TYR A 146 -7.23 2.33 0.00
CA TYR A 146 -5.86 2.80 0.19
C TYR A 146 -4.84 1.74 -0.24
N SER A 147 -3.82 2.19 -0.97
CA SER A 147 -2.65 1.40 -1.37
C SER A 147 -1.84 0.86 -0.19
N HIS A 148 -1.85 1.56 0.95
CA HIS A 148 -1.08 1.21 2.14
C HIS A 148 -1.32 -0.20 2.70
N ILE A 149 -2.59 -0.64 2.83
CA ILE A 149 -2.89 -1.98 3.37
C ILE A 149 -2.45 -3.07 2.40
N PHE A 150 -2.58 -2.80 1.10
CA PHE A 150 -2.16 -3.69 0.04
C PHE A 150 -0.63 -3.87 0.03
N ALA A 151 0.11 -2.75 0.03
CA ALA A 151 1.57 -2.74 0.14
C ALA A 151 2.07 -3.45 1.41
N THR A 152 1.40 -3.21 2.54
CA THR A 152 1.73 -3.83 3.83
C THR A 152 1.54 -5.35 3.79
N GLY A 153 0.46 -5.84 3.19
CA GLY A 153 0.27 -7.28 2.97
C GLY A 153 1.39 -7.89 2.14
N LEU A 154 1.69 -7.31 0.98
CA LEU A 154 2.78 -7.77 0.11
C LEU A 154 4.13 -7.83 0.86
N LEU A 155 4.42 -6.79 1.63
CA LEU A 155 5.63 -6.68 2.43
C LEU A 155 5.72 -7.76 3.51
N ILE A 156 4.66 -7.97 4.29
CA ILE A 156 4.64 -8.98 5.36
C ILE A 156 4.84 -10.39 4.79
N TYR A 157 4.14 -10.74 3.71
CA TYR A 157 4.29 -12.05 3.09
C TYR A 157 5.65 -12.23 2.42
N SER A 158 6.22 -11.16 1.86
CA SER A 158 7.59 -11.16 1.38
C SER A 158 8.57 -11.50 2.51
N LEU A 159 8.49 -10.79 3.64
CA LEU A 159 9.36 -11.02 4.80
C LEU A 159 9.18 -12.41 5.39
N LEU A 160 7.93 -12.89 5.51
CA LEU A 160 7.64 -14.25 5.95
C LEU A 160 8.36 -15.29 5.08
N ILE A 161 8.33 -15.12 3.76
CA ILE A 161 9.03 -15.99 2.80
C ILE A 161 10.55 -15.86 2.93
N VAL A 162 11.07 -14.63 3.04
CA VAL A 162 12.49 -14.35 3.19
C VAL A 162 13.04 -15.01 4.46
N PHE A 163 12.35 -14.87 5.60
CA PHE A 163 12.78 -15.51 6.86
C PHE A 163 12.63 -17.03 6.82
N SER A 164 11.61 -17.54 6.13
CA SER A 164 11.44 -18.98 5.91
C SER A 164 12.58 -19.61 5.09
N TYR A 165 13.35 -18.81 4.34
CA TYR A 165 14.49 -19.30 3.57
C TYR A 165 15.54 -20.00 4.44
N LYS A 166 15.76 -19.53 5.68
CA LYS A 166 16.71 -20.17 6.61
C LYS A 166 16.45 -21.66 6.79
N ARG A 167 15.17 -22.06 6.88
CA ARG A 167 14.74 -23.45 7.10
C ARG A 167 14.53 -24.20 5.79
N ARG A 168 13.92 -23.56 4.79
CA ARG A 168 13.50 -24.23 3.55
C ARG A 168 14.58 -24.27 2.47
N LYS A 169 15.54 -23.34 2.51
CA LYS A 169 16.63 -23.16 1.52
C LYS A 169 16.16 -23.15 0.05
N SER A 170 14.89 -22.83 -0.20
CA SER A 170 14.29 -22.83 -1.54
C SER A 170 14.40 -21.47 -2.21
N VAL A 171 15.25 -21.38 -3.23
CA VAL A 171 15.45 -20.16 -4.03
C VAL A 171 14.19 -19.79 -4.83
N ASN A 172 13.42 -20.78 -5.28
CA ASN A 172 12.16 -20.52 -5.98
C ASN A 172 11.16 -19.80 -5.06
N LEU A 173 11.05 -20.27 -3.81
CA LEU A 173 10.20 -19.61 -2.82
C LEU A 173 10.75 -18.21 -2.50
N LEU A 174 12.06 -18.07 -2.30
CA LEU A 174 12.68 -16.76 -2.07
C LEU A 174 12.41 -15.79 -3.23
N SER A 175 12.43 -16.27 -4.48
CA SER A 175 12.11 -15.45 -5.66
C SER A 175 10.68 -14.91 -5.61
N ILE A 176 9.71 -15.70 -5.13
CA ILE A 176 8.34 -15.20 -4.88
C ILE A 176 8.38 -14.10 -3.82
N GLY A 177 9.15 -14.27 -2.75
CA GLY A 177 9.33 -13.23 -1.73
C GLY A 177 9.90 -11.93 -2.30
N ILE A 178 10.93 -11.99 -3.14
CA ILE A 178 11.54 -10.81 -3.79
C ILE A 178 10.58 -10.16 -4.79
N PHE A 179 9.80 -10.96 -5.53
CA PHE A 179 8.74 -10.45 -6.39
C PHE A 179 7.69 -9.68 -5.59
N LEU A 180 7.22 -10.22 -4.47
CA LEU A 180 6.26 -9.53 -3.60
C LEU A 180 6.83 -8.23 -3.02
N LEU A 181 8.10 -8.23 -2.61
CA LEU A 181 8.77 -7.00 -2.13
C LEU A 181 8.81 -5.93 -3.21
N SER A 182 9.16 -6.33 -4.43
CA SER A 182 9.22 -5.41 -5.57
C SER A 182 7.82 -4.94 -5.96
N PHE A 183 6.82 -5.80 -5.87
CA PHE A 183 5.42 -5.41 -6.09
C PHE A 183 4.91 -4.47 -4.99
N ALA A 184 5.42 -4.58 -3.76
CA ALA A 184 5.19 -3.60 -2.71
C ALA A 184 5.78 -2.24 -3.09
N VAL A 185 6.99 -2.18 -3.68
CA VAL A 185 7.57 -0.91 -4.19
C VAL A 185 6.78 -0.34 -5.37
N PHE A 186 6.28 -1.22 -6.26
CA PHE A 186 5.37 -0.84 -7.34
C PHE A 186 4.04 -0.26 -6.82
N THR A 187 3.69 -0.54 -5.58
CA THR A 187 2.51 0.01 -4.89
C THR A 187 2.85 1.23 -4.03
N GLU A 188 4.02 1.23 -3.39
CA GLU A 188 4.44 2.24 -2.42
C GLU A 188 5.97 2.40 -2.42
N HIS A 189 6.46 3.56 -2.91
CA HIS A 189 7.89 3.78 -3.12
C HIS A 189 8.73 3.61 -1.86
N LEU A 190 8.23 4.04 -0.69
CA LEU A 190 8.97 3.98 0.57
C LEU A 190 9.32 2.56 1.02
N THR A 191 8.59 1.55 0.53
CA THR A 191 8.90 0.15 0.84
C THR A 191 10.26 -0.29 0.26
N VAL A 192 10.86 0.50 -0.64
CA VAL A 192 12.20 0.23 -1.20
C VAL A 192 13.27 0.17 -0.10
N LEU A 193 13.07 0.90 1.00
CA LEU A 193 14.00 0.91 2.14
C LEU A 193 14.14 -0.46 2.79
N VAL A 194 13.16 -1.36 2.64
CA VAL A 194 13.20 -2.72 3.19
C VAL A 194 14.14 -3.65 2.42
N PHE A 195 14.55 -3.30 1.20
CA PHE A 195 15.58 -4.08 0.49
C PHE A 195 16.91 -4.11 1.25
N VAL A 196 17.28 -3.02 1.92
CA VAL A 196 18.56 -2.94 2.66
C VAL A 196 18.65 -4.03 3.74
N PRO A 197 17.74 -4.10 4.74
CA PRO A 197 17.81 -5.16 5.74
C PRO A 197 17.60 -6.56 5.16
N VAL A 198 16.81 -6.72 4.08
CA VAL A 198 16.65 -8.03 3.41
C VAL A 198 17.95 -8.50 2.77
N ILE A 199 18.68 -7.63 2.06
CA ILE A 199 19.98 -7.96 1.46
C ILE A 199 20.99 -8.31 2.55
N VAL A 200 21.05 -7.52 3.64
CA VAL A 200 21.92 -7.80 4.79
C VAL A 200 21.56 -9.13 5.44
N TYR A 201 20.27 -9.41 5.64
CA TYR A 201 19.83 -10.69 6.20
C TYR A 201 20.26 -11.87 5.33
N LEU A 202 20.06 -11.77 4.01
CA LEU A 202 20.41 -12.85 3.06
C LEU A 202 21.92 -13.03 2.91
N SER A 203 22.72 -11.96 2.98
CA SER A 203 24.18 -12.07 2.93
C SER A 203 24.74 -12.83 4.13
N VAL A 204 24.17 -12.63 5.32
CA VAL A 204 24.57 -13.34 6.55
C VAL A 204 24.16 -14.83 6.52
N GLN A 205 23.16 -15.23 5.72
CA GLN A 205 22.78 -16.64 5.63
C GLN A 205 23.85 -17.53 4.98
N ASN A 206 24.90 -16.95 4.37
CA ASN A 206 26.09 -17.63 3.82
C ASN A 206 25.76 -18.93 3.07
N SER A 207 24.72 -18.90 2.24
CA SER A 207 24.25 -20.09 1.52
C SER A 207 24.88 -20.10 0.13
N GLU A 208 25.70 -21.09 -0.19
CA GLU A 208 26.30 -21.25 -1.53
C GLU A 208 25.23 -21.22 -2.63
N ASP A 209 24.05 -21.76 -2.34
CA ASP A 209 22.90 -21.73 -3.24
C ASP A 209 22.47 -20.32 -3.66
N LEU A 210 22.61 -19.28 -2.81
CA LEU A 210 22.28 -17.90 -3.17
C LEU A 210 23.30 -17.28 -4.13
N LEU A 211 24.56 -17.73 -4.03
CA LEU A 211 25.66 -17.23 -4.86
C LEU A 211 25.75 -17.92 -6.22
N ARG A 212 25.02 -19.03 -6.42
CA ARG A 212 24.88 -19.66 -7.74
C ARG A 212 24.30 -18.66 -8.72
N PHE A 213 24.92 -18.55 -9.90
CA PHE A 213 24.48 -17.65 -10.96
C PHE A 213 22.99 -17.81 -11.31
N SER A 214 22.50 -19.06 -11.37
CA SER A 214 21.09 -19.35 -11.65
C SER A 214 20.13 -18.79 -10.58
N SER A 215 20.55 -18.78 -9.31
CA SER A 215 19.79 -18.18 -8.21
C SER A 215 19.78 -16.67 -8.31
N ILE A 216 20.95 -16.06 -8.56
CA ILE A 216 21.06 -14.61 -8.75
C ILE A 216 20.16 -14.14 -9.89
N VAL A 217 20.20 -14.81 -11.04
CA VAL A 217 19.34 -14.49 -12.19
C VAL A 217 17.85 -14.60 -11.81
N LYS A 218 17.43 -15.66 -11.11
CA LYS A 218 16.04 -15.81 -10.67
C LYS A 218 15.60 -14.67 -9.74
N LEU A 219 16.42 -14.33 -8.75
CA LEU A 219 16.11 -13.24 -7.81
C LEU A 219 16.08 -11.87 -8.51
N LEU A 220 17.01 -11.63 -9.44
CA LEU A 220 17.03 -10.42 -10.25
C LEU A 220 15.79 -10.33 -11.14
N VAL A 221 15.43 -11.38 -11.86
CA VAL A 221 14.22 -11.39 -12.71
C VAL A 221 12.97 -11.18 -11.87
N ALA A 222 12.87 -11.84 -10.71
CA ALA A 222 11.74 -11.67 -9.79
C ALA A 222 11.61 -10.23 -9.30
N GLY A 223 12.72 -9.56 -9.00
CA GLY A 223 12.70 -8.17 -8.54
C GLY A 223 12.50 -7.14 -9.64
N LEU A 224 13.17 -7.35 -10.78
CA LEU A 224 13.11 -6.44 -11.92
C LEU A 224 11.75 -6.47 -12.62
N LEU A 225 10.98 -7.55 -12.52
CA LEU A 225 9.70 -7.65 -13.21
C LEU A 225 8.69 -6.56 -12.74
N PRO A 226 8.32 -6.43 -11.45
CA PRO A 226 7.49 -5.32 -10.99
C PRO A 226 8.14 -3.94 -11.17
N MET A 227 9.46 -3.84 -11.01
CA MET A 227 10.18 -2.58 -11.19
C MET A 227 10.14 -2.09 -12.64
N SER A 228 10.25 -3.00 -13.61
CA SER A 228 10.13 -2.66 -15.02
C SER A 228 8.74 -2.16 -15.38
N ALA A 229 7.69 -2.73 -14.77
CA ALA A 229 6.32 -2.23 -14.92
C ALA A 229 6.16 -0.82 -14.33
N LEU A 230 6.79 -0.54 -13.18
CA LEU A 230 6.85 0.81 -12.60
C LEU A 230 7.54 1.80 -13.52
N MET A 231 8.72 1.43 -14.02
CA MET A 231 9.52 2.26 -14.92
C MET A 231 8.79 2.53 -16.23
N MET A 232 8.08 1.52 -16.76
CA MET A 232 7.24 1.67 -17.95
C MET A 232 6.07 2.63 -17.70
N TYR A 233 5.38 2.50 -16.56
CA TYR A 233 4.33 3.44 -16.18
C TYR A 233 4.86 4.87 -16.08
N ASN A 234 5.99 5.07 -15.41
CA ASN A 234 6.64 6.37 -15.30
C ASN A 234 7.04 6.93 -16.67
N TRP A 235 7.55 6.08 -17.57
CA TRP A 235 7.89 6.48 -18.92
C TRP A 235 6.67 6.96 -19.71
N ILE A 236 5.55 6.24 -19.62
CA ILE A 236 4.30 6.58 -20.32
C ILE A 236 3.69 7.89 -19.79
N CYS A 237 3.78 8.14 -18.47
CA CYS A 237 3.16 9.31 -17.85
C CYS A 237 4.05 10.55 -17.84
N PHE A 238 5.37 10.38 -17.68
CA PHE A 238 6.31 11.46 -17.37
C PHE A 238 7.54 11.49 -18.30
N SER A 239 7.52 10.75 -19.41
CA SER A 239 8.59 10.70 -20.41
C SER A 239 9.97 10.27 -19.86
N SER A 240 10.02 9.65 -18.67
CA SER A 240 11.25 9.17 -18.04
C SER A 240 10.94 8.03 -17.05
N PRO A 241 11.75 6.96 -17.00
CA PRO A 241 11.46 5.80 -16.16
C PRO A 241 11.76 6.07 -14.67
N PHE A 242 12.58 7.08 -14.39
CA PHE A 242 13.00 7.50 -13.06
C PHE A 242 12.23 8.72 -12.55
N SER A 243 11.34 9.27 -13.37
CA SER A 243 10.48 10.36 -12.97
C SER A 243 9.31 9.81 -12.17
N ILE A 244 9.29 10.07 -10.85
CA ILE A 244 8.19 9.67 -9.98
C ILE A 244 7.09 10.74 -9.97
N ALA A 245 5.86 10.30 -9.74
CA ALA A 245 4.69 11.16 -9.73
C ALA A 245 4.79 12.33 -8.74
N HIS A 246 5.50 12.12 -7.61
CA HIS A 246 5.74 13.13 -6.59
C HIS A 246 6.54 14.35 -7.09
N PHE A 247 7.32 14.24 -8.17
CA PHE A 247 8.04 15.38 -8.73
C PHE A 247 7.13 16.32 -9.54
N HIS A 248 5.91 15.88 -9.85
CA HIS A 248 4.98 16.58 -10.74
C HIS A 248 3.68 16.96 -10.04
N HIS A 249 3.65 17.07 -8.72
CA HIS A 249 2.43 17.44 -7.99
C HIS A 249 1.80 18.74 -8.53
N ALA A 250 0.50 18.71 -8.81
CA ALA A 250 -0.24 19.84 -9.36
C ALA A 250 -0.52 20.95 -8.33
N THR A 251 -0.46 20.62 -7.04
CA THR A 251 -0.72 21.51 -5.90
C THR A 251 0.55 21.75 -5.08
N ASP A 252 0.60 22.94 -4.46
CA ASP A 252 1.81 23.53 -3.90
C ASP A 252 2.62 22.59 -2.98
N THR A 253 3.90 22.45 -3.31
CA THR A 253 4.89 21.46 -2.81
C THR A 253 5.13 21.45 -1.29
N SER A 254 4.62 22.45 -0.57
CA SER A 254 4.85 22.64 0.88
C SER A 254 4.31 21.52 1.76
N ASN A 255 3.28 20.77 1.32
CA ASN A 255 2.66 19.71 2.12
C ASN A 255 3.28 18.31 1.93
N HIS A 256 4.13 18.11 0.92
CA HIS A 256 4.68 16.79 0.55
C HIS A 256 6.21 16.75 0.49
N ALA A 257 6.89 17.77 1.03
CA ALA A 257 8.34 17.80 1.07
C ALA A 257 8.87 16.59 1.86
N LEU A 258 9.48 15.64 1.15
CA LEU A 258 10.25 14.51 1.71
C LEU A 258 11.25 14.97 2.80
N GLY A 259 11.66 16.25 2.74
CA GLY A 259 12.50 16.92 3.72
C GLY A 259 11.94 16.95 5.14
N THR A 260 10.61 16.93 5.34
CA THR A 260 10.02 16.89 6.71
C THR A 260 10.38 15.61 7.49
N LEU A 261 10.68 14.50 6.81
CA LEU A 261 11.15 13.26 7.46
C LEU A 261 12.66 13.29 7.78
N LEU A 262 13.44 14.16 7.13
CA LEU A 262 14.91 14.22 7.28
C LEU A 262 15.37 15.39 8.17
N HIS A 263 14.46 16.31 8.55
CA HIS A 263 14.72 17.33 9.56
C HIS A 263 14.56 16.73 10.97
N PHE A 264 15.67 16.29 11.59
CA PHE A 264 15.69 15.62 12.90
C PHE A 264 15.04 16.43 14.04
N ASP A 265 15.07 17.74 13.93
CA ASP A 265 14.47 18.70 14.86
C ASP A 265 12.94 18.76 14.71
N GLN A 266 12.42 18.49 13.51
CA GLN A 266 11.00 18.29 13.26
C GLN A 266 10.55 16.85 13.54
N THR A 267 11.44 15.84 13.45
CA THR A 267 11.04 14.43 13.65
C THR A 267 10.65 14.13 15.09
N LEU A 268 11.27 14.72 16.12
CA LEU A 268 10.85 14.48 17.50
C LEU A 268 9.47 15.12 17.79
N ALA A 269 9.24 16.33 17.28
CA ALA A 269 7.94 16.99 17.37
C ALA A 269 6.88 16.24 16.57
N ALA A 270 7.21 15.78 15.36
CA ALA A 270 6.35 14.95 14.54
C ALA A 270 6.06 13.59 15.19
N ALA A 271 7.04 12.94 15.79
CA ALA A 271 6.87 11.68 16.53
C ALA A 271 5.99 11.89 17.76
N LYS A 272 6.21 12.97 18.53
CA LYS A 272 5.34 13.33 19.66
C LYS A 272 3.91 13.58 19.20
N ASN A 273 3.72 14.35 18.13
CA ASN A 273 2.41 14.64 17.56
C ASN A 273 1.74 13.38 16.98
N LEU A 274 2.52 12.47 16.38
CA LEU A 274 2.04 11.20 15.88
C LEU A 274 1.59 10.29 17.02
N LEU A 275 2.35 10.22 18.12
CA LEU A 275 2.04 9.34 19.25
C LEU A 275 0.91 9.89 20.13
N PHE A 276 0.94 11.18 20.46
CA PHE A 276 0.06 11.79 21.46
C PHE A 276 -0.96 12.77 20.90
N GLY A 277 -0.84 13.14 19.62
CA GLY A 277 -1.67 14.12 18.94
C GLY A 277 -1.03 15.50 18.95
N ALA A 278 -1.32 16.30 17.93
CA ALA A 278 -0.90 17.70 17.91
C ALA A 278 -1.92 18.55 18.68
N PRO A 279 -1.49 19.47 19.56
CA PRO A 279 -2.40 20.45 20.13
C PRO A 279 -3.01 21.28 18.99
N LYS A 280 -4.35 21.37 18.97
CA LYS A 280 -5.20 21.99 17.94
C LYS A 280 -4.44 22.93 17.00
N ALA A 281 -4.20 22.49 15.77
CA ALA A 281 -3.79 23.40 14.72
C ALA A 281 -4.93 24.42 14.54
N VAL A 282 -4.64 25.71 14.77
CA VAL A 282 -5.60 26.84 14.76
C VAL A 282 -6.26 27.07 13.40
N VAL A 283 -5.99 26.23 12.39
CA VAL A 283 -6.48 26.42 11.02
C VAL A 283 -7.29 25.21 10.58
N GLY A 284 -8.56 25.14 11.01
CA GLY A 284 -9.69 24.49 10.32
C GLY A 284 -9.53 23.07 9.75
N ARG A 285 -8.47 22.33 10.08
CA ARG A 285 -8.17 20.99 9.59
C ARG A 285 -8.20 20.01 10.74
N GLN A 286 -8.69 18.82 10.41
CA GLN A 286 -8.96 17.66 11.27
C GLN A 286 -8.04 17.57 12.49
N ASP A 287 -8.62 17.34 13.66
CA ASP A 287 -7.88 17.05 14.88
C ASP A 287 -6.96 15.84 14.63
N LEU A 288 -5.64 16.06 14.66
CA LEU A 288 -4.66 14.98 14.63
C LEU A 288 -4.69 14.27 15.98
N VAL A 289 -5.58 13.28 16.10
CA VAL A 289 -5.61 12.36 17.23
C VAL A 289 -4.37 11.47 17.14
N GLY A 290 -3.54 11.50 18.18
CA GLY A 290 -2.35 10.66 18.27
C GLY A 290 -2.67 9.17 18.29
N LEU A 291 -1.71 8.36 17.90
CA LEU A 291 -1.79 6.90 17.87
C LEU A 291 -2.32 6.33 19.20
N PHE A 292 -1.81 6.83 20.33
CA PHE A 292 -2.23 6.39 21.66
C PHE A 292 -3.61 6.90 22.06
N SER A 293 -3.99 8.12 21.65
CA SER A 293 -5.34 8.63 21.90
C SER A 293 -6.39 7.92 21.05
N SER A 294 -6.00 7.36 19.90
CA SER A 294 -6.87 6.56 19.05
C SER A 294 -6.97 5.08 19.45
N SER A 295 -6.05 4.57 20.29
CA SER A 295 -6.06 3.16 20.69
C SER A 295 -5.68 2.91 22.17
N PRO A 296 -6.66 2.73 23.06
CA PRO A 296 -6.41 2.26 24.43
C PRO A 296 -5.77 0.86 24.50
N PHE A 297 -5.84 0.08 23.41
CA PHE A 297 -5.25 -1.25 23.34
C PHE A 297 -3.70 -1.19 23.36
N LEU A 298 -3.09 -0.19 22.71
CA LEU A 298 -1.64 -0.01 22.74
C LEU A 298 -1.11 0.26 24.15
N TYR A 299 -1.88 0.97 24.99
CA TYR A 299 -1.53 1.16 26.40
C TYR A 299 -1.53 -0.16 27.17
N LEU A 300 -2.52 -1.02 26.95
CA LEU A 300 -2.59 -2.32 27.62
C LEU A 300 -1.45 -3.24 27.22
N VAL A 301 -1.07 -3.26 25.94
CA VAL A 301 0.07 -4.06 25.46
C VAL A 301 1.40 -3.58 26.04
N LEU A 302 1.59 -2.26 26.20
CA LEU A 302 2.80 -1.71 26.82
C LEU A 302 2.86 -1.96 28.34
N LEU A 303 1.71 -1.88 29.02
CA LEU A 303 1.64 -2.05 30.48
C LEU A 303 1.72 -3.52 30.91
N PHE A 304 1.32 -4.45 30.04
CA PHE A 304 1.33 -5.88 30.30
C PHE A 304 2.10 -6.60 29.20
N PRO A 305 3.44 -6.54 29.19
CA PRO A 305 4.23 -7.32 28.25
C PRO A 305 3.88 -8.80 28.46
N LEU A 306 3.23 -9.39 27.45
CA LEU A 306 2.89 -10.82 27.42
C LEU A 306 4.19 -11.62 27.30
N ILE A 307 4.81 -11.90 28.44
CA ILE A 307 5.93 -12.84 28.63
C ILE A 307 5.37 -14.25 28.63
#